data_AF-A0AAV8W9U4-F1
#
_entry.id   AF-A0AAV8W9U4-F1
#
_cell.length_a   1.000
_cell.length_b   1.000
_cell.length_c   1.000
_cell.angle_alpha   90.00
_cell.angle_beta   90.00
_cell.angle_gamma   90.00
#
_symmetry.space_group_name_H-M   'P 1'
#
loop_
_entity.id
_entity.type
_entity.pdbx_description
1 polymer ?
#
loop_
_entity_poly.entity_id
_entity_poly.type
_entity_poly.pdbx_seq_one_letter_code
_entity_poly.pdbx_strand_id
1 'polypeptide(L)'
;MQEKDSYGNEVSRLARPLPVEYLLVDVPASTPVTPQYTFNSDPSKQPFPVENRMVDGHIQDFNALSTYLSQFSFDEFFTAISDFHLILYIATMDMLPMREFMGPLLEALKNKDREAAEEWSRSGHWATVEQLIAASSPPPSRPGSVASGSLSASTGTPSGPKWTCPFCTFLNNAEVQNCEMCSLPRTSRAH
;
A
#
# COMPACT_ATOMS: atom_id res chain seq x y z
N MET A 1 18.52 -24.17 -39.50
CA MET A 1 19.07 -23.20 -38.54
C MET A 1 20.48 -22.88 -38.99
N GLN A 2 20.83 -21.60 -39.18
CA GLN A 2 22.22 -21.23 -39.48
C GLN A 2 22.94 -21.00 -38.15
N GLU A 3 23.99 -21.77 -37.91
CA GLU A 3 24.83 -21.67 -36.72
C GLU A 3 26.23 -21.25 -37.16
N LYS A 4 26.88 -20.35 -36.42
CA LYS A 4 28.28 -20.03 -36.67
C LYS A 4 29.19 -21.06 -36.01
N ASP A 5 30.08 -21.67 -36.80
CA ASP A 5 31.13 -22.52 -36.25
C ASP A 5 32.21 -21.68 -35.52
N SER A 6 33.19 -22.35 -34.91
CA SER A 6 34.30 -21.69 -34.20
C SER A 6 35.20 -20.82 -35.09
N TYR A 7 34.99 -20.86 -36.42
CA TYR A 7 35.71 -20.07 -37.42
C TYR A 7 34.82 -18.95 -38.02
N GLY A 8 33.57 -18.81 -37.54
CA GLY A 8 32.64 -17.77 -37.96
C GLY A 8 31.87 -18.07 -39.25
N ASN A 9 31.95 -19.30 -39.79
CA ASN A 9 31.21 -19.69 -40.98
C ASN A 9 29.76 -20.06 -40.64
N GLU A 10 28.81 -19.70 -41.50
CA GLU A 10 27.41 -20.07 -41.32
C GLU A 10 27.15 -21.51 -41.81
N VAL A 11 26.79 -22.39 -40.90
CA VAL A 11 26.49 -23.80 -41.16
C VAL A 11 25.00 -24.06 -40.96
N SER A 12 24.33 -24.62 -41.98
CA SER A 12 22.93 -25.01 -41.86
C SER A 12 22.78 -26.35 -41.14
N ARG A 13 22.16 -26.36 -39.97
CA ARG A 13 21.84 -27.56 -39.17
C ARG A 13 20.33 -27.79 -39.04
N LEU A 14 19.98 -29.07 -38.81
CA LEU A 14 18.62 -29.51 -38.54
C LEU A 14 18.14 -28.88 -37.22
N ALA A 15 17.02 -28.15 -37.26
CA ALA A 15 16.55 -27.32 -36.16
C ALA A 15 15.76 -28.09 -35.08
N ARG A 16 16.05 -29.38 -34.85
CA ARG A 16 15.26 -30.22 -33.93
C ARG A 16 16.12 -30.87 -32.85
N PRO A 17 15.78 -30.66 -31.56
CA PRO A 17 14.85 -29.65 -31.05
C PRO A 17 15.42 -28.23 -31.30
N LEU A 18 14.55 -27.24 -31.54
CA LEU A 18 14.99 -25.86 -31.76
C LEU A 18 15.48 -25.28 -30.43
N PRO A 19 16.74 -24.81 -30.33
CA PRO A 19 17.22 -24.21 -29.09
C PRO A 19 16.57 -22.85 -28.83
N VAL A 20 16.25 -22.56 -27.56
CA VAL A 20 15.49 -21.36 -27.15
C VAL A 20 16.26 -20.07 -27.37
N GLU A 21 17.59 -20.11 -27.35
CA GLU A 21 18.45 -18.95 -27.56
C GLU A 21 18.26 -18.30 -28.94
N TYR A 22 17.82 -19.07 -29.94
CA TYR A 22 17.49 -18.54 -31.27
C TYR A 22 16.17 -17.75 -31.30
N LEU A 23 15.41 -17.76 -30.21
CA LEU A 23 14.16 -17.01 -30.04
C LEU A 23 14.33 -15.77 -29.14
N LEU A 24 15.54 -15.52 -28.64
CA LEU A 24 15.83 -14.45 -27.70
C LEU A 24 16.70 -13.37 -28.36
N VAL A 25 16.48 -12.12 -27.94
CA VAL A 25 17.33 -10.98 -28.31
C VAL A 25 17.78 -10.32 -27.03
N ASP A 26 19.09 -10.07 -26.92
CA ASP A 26 19.66 -9.33 -25.80
C ASP A 26 19.36 -7.84 -25.95
N VAL A 27 18.77 -7.25 -24.91
CA VAL A 27 18.51 -5.81 -24.82
C VAL A 27 19.36 -5.24 -23.68
N PRO A 28 20.21 -4.23 -23.95
CA PRO A 28 21.00 -3.61 -22.90
C PRO A 28 20.09 -2.89 -21.89
N ALA A 29 20.37 -3.08 -20.60
CA ALA A 29 19.70 -2.40 -19.51
C ALA A 29 20.69 -1.52 -18.74
N SER A 30 20.30 -0.29 -18.43
CA SER A 30 21.11 0.63 -17.63
C SER A 30 20.23 1.59 -16.83
N THR A 31 20.83 2.20 -15.81
CA THR A 31 20.25 3.33 -15.08
C THR A 31 21.02 4.61 -15.41
N PRO A 32 20.38 5.79 -15.38
CA PRO A 32 21.08 7.06 -15.51
C PRO A 32 22.21 7.20 -14.48
N VAL A 33 23.33 7.82 -14.87
CA VAL A 33 24.49 8.05 -13.97
C VAL A 33 24.07 8.88 -12.74
N THR A 34 23.27 9.92 -12.97
CA THR A 34 22.59 10.67 -11.91
C THR A 34 21.15 10.17 -11.84
N PRO A 35 20.72 9.55 -10.72
CA PRO A 35 19.36 9.04 -10.59
C PRO A 35 18.32 10.12 -10.86
N GLN A 36 17.37 9.82 -11.74
CA GLN A 36 16.22 10.68 -12.02
C GLN A 36 14.96 9.96 -11.58
N TYR A 37 14.28 10.51 -10.57
CA TYR A 37 13.06 9.95 -10.02
C TYR A 37 11.84 10.72 -10.53
N THR A 38 10.83 9.97 -10.97
CA THR A 38 9.51 10.52 -11.30
C THR A 38 8.63 10.64 -10.06
N PHE A 39 8.70 9.63 -9.20
CA PHE A 39 7.94 9.54 -7.96
C PHE A 39 8.82 9.92 -6.75
N ASN A 40 8.16 10.12 -5.62
CA ASN A 40 8.79 10.41 -4.34
C ASN A 40 9.84 9.35 -4.01
N SER A 41 11.02 9.83 -3.66
CA SER A 41 12.21 9.03 -3.32
C SER A 41 12.79 9.45 -1.97
N ASP A 42 12.02 10.17 -1.15
CA ASP A 42 12.43 10.59 0.19
C ASP A 42 12.66 9.35 1.07
N PRO A 43 13.91 9.08 1.49
CA PRO A 43 14.24 7.90 2.29
C PRO A 43 13.72 7.98 3.72
N SER A 44 13.26 9.16 4.17
CA SER A 44 12.70 9.35 5.51
C SER A 44 11.24 8.91 5.63
N LYS A 45 10.55 8.75 4.50
CA LYS A 45 9.14 8.38 4.43
C LYS A 45 9.01 6.91 4.03
N GLN A 46 8.05 6.21 4.61
CA GLN A 46 7.69 4.86 4.18
C GLN A 46 6.85 4.95 2.89
N PRO A 47 7.21 4.21 1.82
CA PRO A 47 6.45 4.19 0.57
C PRO A 47 5.09 3.53 0.76
N PHE A 48 4.15 3.82 -0.14
CA PHE A 48 2.84 3.19 -0.08
C PHE A 48 2.97 1.67 -0.36
N PRO A 49 2.20 0.78 0.32
CA PRO A 49 2.30 -0.65 0.09
C PRO A 49 2.06 -1.01 -1.38
N VAL A 50 2.95 -1.82 -1.95
CA VAL A 50 2.85 -2.30 -3.33
C VAL A 50 1.68 -3.26 -3.51
N GLU A 51 0.92 -3.12 -4.59
CA GLU A 51 -0.20 -3.99 -4.95
C GLU A 51 0.23 -5.46 -5.15
N ASN A 52 -0.72 -6.39 -4.98
CA ASN A 52 -0.53 -7.83 -5.20
C ASN A 52 0.57 -8.48 -4.32
N ARG A 53 0.90 -7.88 -3.17
CA ARG A 53 1.90 -8.40 -2.21
C ARG A 53 1.34 -8.63 -0.80
N MET A 54 0.04 -8.91 -0.71
CA MET A 54 -0.64 -9.11 0.58
C MET A 54 -0.05 -10.25 1.42
N VAL A 55 0.49 -11.29 0.79
CA VAL A 55 1.17 -12.42 1.47
C VAL A 55 2.47 -11.95 2.16
N ASP A 56 3.11 -10.92 1.62
CA ASP A 56 4.32 -10.30 2.16
C ASP A 56 4.01 -9.18 3.16
N GLY A 57 2.73 -9.02 3.55
CA GLY A 57 2.27 -7.99 4.49
C GLY A 57 1.98 -6.62 3.86
N HIS A 58 2.07 -6.49 2.54
CA HIS A 58 1.69 -5.26 1.84
C HIS A 58 0.17 -5.23 1.64
N ILE A 59 -0.54 -4.81 2.67
CA ILE A 59 -2.01 -4.68 2.66
C ILE A 59 -2.36 -3.27 2.18
N GLN A 60 -3.05 -3.18 1.05
CA GLN A 60 -3.62 -1.94 0.54
C GLN A 60 -5.08 -1.81 0.99
N ASP A 61 -5.27 -1.16 2.12
CA ASP A 61 -6.59 -0.83 2.67
C ASP A 61 -6.66 0.65 3.08
N PHE A 62 -7.82 1.08 3.59
CA PHE A 62 -8.01 2.46 4.01
C PHE A 62 -7.12 2.85 5.20
N ASN A 63 -6.74 1.89 6.06
CA ASN A 63 -5.83 2.15 7.16
C ASN A 63 -4.39 2.39 6.66
N ALA A 64 -3.95 1.67 5.62
CA ALA A 64 -2.69 1.93 4.94
C ALA A 64 -2.65 3.33 4.32
N LEU A 65 -3.75 3.78 3.70
CA LEU A 65 -3.89 5.16 3.20
C LEU A 65 -3.74 6.20 4.31
N SER A 66 -4.50 6.05 5.40
CA SER A 66 -4.43 6.95 6.55
C SER A 66 -3.02 7.00 7.15
N THR A 67 -2.41 5.83 7.35
CA THR A 67 -1.05 5.70 7.91
C THR A 67 -0.04 6.37 6.99
N TYR A 68 -0.12 6.12 5.69
CA TYR A 68 0.80 6.71 4.71
C TYR A 68 0.72 8.23 4.70
N LEU A 69 -0.49 8.79 4.58
CA LEU A 69 -0.70 10.25 4.50
C LEU A 69 -0.33 10.96 5.81
N SER A 70 -0.46 10.29 6.96
CA SER A 70 -0.07 10.87 8.26
C SER A 70 1.43 11.19 8.40
N GLN A 71 2.26 10.65 7.51
CA GLN A 71 3.70 10.94 7.47
C GLN A 71 4.01 12.35 6.92
N PHE A 72 3.05 13.02 6.28
CA PHE A 72 3.26 14.26 5.54
C PHE A 72 2.54 15.43 6.20
N SER A 73 3.15 16.62 6.16
CA SER A 73 2.45 17.85 6.52
C SER A 73 1.52 18.32 5.39
N PHE A 74 0.65 19.27 5.71
CA PHE A 74 -0.34 19.78 4.77
C PHE A 74 0.29 20.40 3.50
N ASP A 75 1.46 21.03 3.64
CA ASP A 75 2.25 21.63 2.55
C ASP A 75 3.08 20.60 1.75
N GLU A 76 3.10 19.33 2.18
CA GLU A 76 3.80 18.24 1.48
C GLU A 76 2.88 17.42 0.56
N PHE A 77 1.67 17.89 0.27
CA PHE A 77 0.69 17.13 -0.54
C PHE A 77 1.27 16.63 -1.87
N PHE A 78 1.95 17.50 -2.63
CA PHE A 78 2.56 17.11 -3.90
C PHE A 78 3.58 15.97 -3.74
N THR A 79 4.38 16.02 -2.68
CA THR A 79 5.37 14.99 -2.36
C THR A 79 4.68 13.68 -1.97
N ALA A 80 3.61 13.75 -1.17
CA ALA A 80 2.83 12.59 -0.74
C ALA A 80 2.10 11.90 -1.90
N ILE A 81 1.44 12.67 -2.77
CA ILE A 81 0.63 12.11 -3.86
C ILE A 81 1.49 11.62 -5.04
N SER A 82 2.76 12.03 -5.11
CA SER A 82 3.73 11.55 -6.10
C SER A 82 4.24 10.14 -5.75
N ASP A 83 3.34 9.18 -5.53
CA ASP A 83 3.65 7.77 -5.31
C ASP A 83 2.77 6.93 -6.25
N PHE A 84 3.39 6.12 -7.10
CA PHE A 84 2.67 5.36 -8.11
C PHE A 84 1.65 4.39 -7.51
N HIS A 85 2.03 3.72 -6.42
CA HIS A 85 1.18 2.70 -5.78
C HIS A 85 -0.01 3.36 -5.08
N LEU A 86 0.20 4.54 -4.49
CA LEU A 86 -0.88 5.36 -3.95
C LEU A 86 -1.85 5.82 -5.05
N ILE A 87 -1.33 6.34 -6.17
CA ILE A 87 -2.16 6.79 -7.30
C ILE A 87 -2.99 5.62 -7.84
N LEU A 88 -2.37 4.45 -8.01
CA LEU A 88 -3.05 3.25 -8.46
C LEU A 88 -4.17 2.84 -7.49
N TYR A 89 -3.87 2.81 -6.19
CA TYR A 89 -4.85 2.49 -5.15
C TYR A 89 -6.03 3.47 -5.18
N ILE A 90 -5.79 4.78 -5.25
CA ILE A 90 -6.86 5.80 -5.33
C ILE A 90 -7.71 5.59 -6.60
N ALA A 91 -7.09 5.25 -7.72
CA ALA A 91 -7.78 5.04 -8.99
C ALA A 91 -8.64 3.76 -9.01
N THR A 92 -8.31 2.75 -8.19
CA THR A 92 -8.99 1.45 -8.16
C THR A 92 -9.79 1.21 -6.88
N MET A 93 -9.80 2.15 -5.94
CA MET A 93 -10.54 2.04 -4.68
C MET A 93 -12.05 2.05 -4.91
N ASP A 94 -12.73 0.97 -4.52
CA ASP A 94 -14.18 0.83 -4.64
C ASP A 94 -14.97 1.72 -3.66
N MET A 95 -14.40 2.00 -2.50
CA MET A 95 -15.06 2.76 -1.43
C MET A 95 -15.37 4.21 -1.84
N LEU A 96 -14.45 4.83 -2.59
CA LEU A 96 -14.58 6.17 -3.14
C LEU A 96 -14.02 6.15 -4.57
N PRO A 97 -14.89 6.00 -5.59
CA PRO A 97 -14.45 5.99 -6.98
C PRO A 97 -13.86 7.35 -7.40
N MET A 98 -12.54 7.48 -7.33
CA MET A 98 -11.83 8.73 -7.63
C MET A 98 -11.36 8.82 -9.08
N ARG A 99 -11.33 7.70 -9.81
CA ARG A 99 -10.74 7.58 -11.15
C ARG A 99 -11.16 8.68 -12.13
N GLU A 100 -12.44 9.03 -12.14
CA GLU A 100 -13.01 10.02 -13.06
C GLU A 100 -12.55 11.45 -12.75
N PHE A 101 -12.13 11.73 -11.52
CA PHE A 101 -11.72 13.05 -11.04
C PHE A 101 -10.20 13.25 -11.01
N MET A 102 -9.43 12.20 -11.30
CA MET A 102 -7.97 12.23 -11.20
C MET A 102 -7.27 12.85 -12.41
N GLY A 103 -7.96 13.11 -13.52
CA GLY A 103 -7.36 13.67 -14.74
C GLY A 103 -6.47 14.90 -14.50
N PRO A 104 -6.98 15.95 -13.82
CA PRO A 104 -6.17 17.14 -13.50
C PRO A 104 -4.96 16.85 -12.62
N LEU A 105 -5.10 15.97 -11.61
CA LEU A 105 -3.99 15.55 -10.74
C LEU A 105 -2.89 14.84 -11.53
N LEU A 106 -3.26 13.92 -12.42
CA LEU A 106 -2.29 13.16 -13.23
C LEU A 106 -1.52 14.07 -14.19
N GLU A 107 -2.18 15.06 -14.79
CA GLU A 107 -1.52 16.05 -15.64
C GLU A 107 -0.57 16.95 -14.83
N ALA A 108 -0.98 17.37 -13.62
CA ALA A 108 -0.14 18.13 -12.71
C ALA A 108 1.13 17.34 -12.31
N LEU A 109 0.99 16.06 -11.95
CA LEU A 109 2.12 15.18 -11.61
C LEU A 109 3.06 14.97 -12.80
N LYS A 110 2.51 14.72 -13.99
CA LYS A 110 3.29 14.55 -15.23
C LYS A 110 4.11 15.78 -15.58
N ASN A 111 3.55 16.97 -15.40
CA ASN A 111 4.22 18.25 -15.70
C ASN A 111 5.02 18.80 -14.51
N LYS A 112 5.02 18.11 -13.37
CA LYS A 112 5.63 18.55 -12.10
C LYS A 112 5.09 19.89 -11.60
N ASP A 113 3.81 20.16 -11.88
CA ASP A 113 3.10 21.37 -11.44
C ASP A 113 2.58 21.17 -10.01
N ARG A 114 3.26 21.78 -9.06
CA ARG A 114 2.92 21.68 -7.63
C ARG A 114 1.64 22.45 -7.29
N GLU A 115 1.47 23.63 -7.86
CA GLU A 115 0.35 24.51 -7.58
C GLU A 115 -0.96 23.88 -8.05
N ALA A 116 -0.96 23.28 -9.26
CA ALA A 116 -2.14 22.58 -9.79
C ALA A 116 -2.52 21.35 -8.96
N ALA A 117 -1.54 20.60 -8.42
CA ALA A 117 -1.82 19.47 -7.54
C ALA A 117 -2.39 19.91 -6.19
N GLU A 118 -1.85 20.98 -5.61
CA GLU A 118 -2.38 21.59 -4.38
C GLU A 118 -3.77 22.20 -4.58
N GLU A 119 -4.07 22.72 -5.77
CA GLU A 119 -5.43 23.14 -6.11
C GLU A 119 -6.38 21.94 -6.17
N TRP A 120 -5.96 20.84 -6.78
CA TRP A 120 -6.75 19.61 -6.84
C TRP A 120 -7.02 19.02 -5.45
N SER A 121 -6.07 19.11 -4.50
CA SER A 121 -6.28 18.63 -3.13
C SER A 121 -7.39 19.39 -2.40
N ARG A 122 -7.68 20.64 -2.80
CA ARG A 122 -8.81 21.42 -2.26
C ARG A 122 -10.17 21.05 -2.86
N SER A 123 -10.22 20.10 -3.79
CA SER A 123 -11.47 19.65 -4.41
C SER A 123 -12.38 18.93 -3.42
N GLY A 124 -13.70 19.03 -3.63
CA GLY A 124 -14.68 18.36 -2.77
C GLY A 124 -14.54 16.82 -2.74
N HIS A 125 -14.06 16.23 -3.83
CA HIS A 125 -13.82 14.79 -3.91
C HIS A 125 -12.68 14.36 -2.98
N TRP A 126 -11.56 15.10 -2.99
CA TRP A 126 -10.46 14.84 -2.06
C TRP A 126 -10.83 15.15 -0.61
N ALA A 127 -11.58 16.23 -0.36
CA ALA A 127 -12.08 16.55 0.97
C ALA A 127 -12.91 15.40 1.59
N THR A 128 -13.58 14.60 0.78
CA THR A 128 -14.30 13.40 1.24
C THR A 128 -13.33 12.32 1.76
N VAL A 129 -12.20 12.12 1.07
CA VAL A 129 -11.13 11.21 1.52
C VAL A 129 -10.57 11.67 2.87
N GLU A 130 -10.26 12.96 3.00
CA GLU A 130 -9.74 13.55 4.24
C GLU A 130 -10.73 13.40 5.41
N GLN A 131 -12.02 13.62 5.16
CA GLN A 131 -13.07 13.42 6.17
C GLN A 131 -13.18 11.97 6.63
N LEU A 132 -13.09 11.00 5.72
CA LEU A 132 -13.08 9.59 6.08
C LEU A 132 -11.84 9.21 6.90
N ILE A 133 -10.67 9.74 6.54
CA ILE A 133 -9.43 9.56 7.31
C ILE A 133 -9.61 10.11 8.73
N ALA A 134 -10.14 11.33 8.86
CA ALA A 134 -10.41 11.95 10.15
C ALA A 134 -11.41 11.16 11.00
N ALA A 135 -12.45 10.58 10.37
CA ALA A 135 -13.46 9.76 11.06
C ALA A 135 -12.93 8.37 11.45
N SER A 136 -11.95 7.82 10.72
CA SER A 136 -11.31 6.54 11.02
C SER A 136 -10.32 6.59 12.17
N SER A 137 -9.87 7.80 12.53
CA SER A 137 -8.98 8.02 13.68
C SER A 137 -9.78 7.97 15.00
N PRO A 138 -9.33 7.22 16.03
CA PRO A 138 -9.95 7.25 17.34
C PRO A 138 -9.98 8.68 17.89
N PRO A 139 -11.10 9.18 18.45
CA PRO A 139 -11.10 10.50 19.07
C PRO A 139 -10.05 10.54 20.17
N PRO A 140 -9.33 11.66 20.36
CA PRO A 140 -8.41 11.80 21.47
C PRO A 140 -9.22 11.60 22.76
N SER A 141 -8.86 10.57 23.53
CA SER A 141 -9.40 10.30 24.85
C SER A 141 -9.29 11.58 25.69
N ARG A 142 -10.39 12.34 25.81
CA ARG A 142 -10.43 13.55 26.64
C ARG A 142 -10.10 13.15 28.08
N PRO A 143 -9.04 13.68 28.71
CA PRO A 143 -8.86 13.54 30.14
C PRO A 143 -9.85 14.50 30.81
N GLY A 144 -10.87 13.95 31.46
CA GLY A 144 -11.76 14.72 32.33
C GLY A 144 -13.18 14.89 31.80
N SER A 145 -14.06 14.00 32.24
CA SER A 145 -15.45 14.35 32.55
C SER A 145 -15.94 13.37 33.60
N VAL A 146 -15.86 13.81 34.85
CA VAL A 146 -16.59 13.23 35.96
C VAL A 146 -18.07 13.59 35.78
N ALA A 147 -18.92 12.59 35.60
CA ALA A 147 -20.35 12.73 35.85
C ALA A 147 -20.89 11.40 36.35
N SER A 148 -21.07 11.35 37.68
CA SER A 148 -21.94 10.40 38.36
C SER A 148 -23.35 10.45 37.78
N GLY A 149 -23.98 9.29 37.60
CA GLY A 149 -25.44 9.23 37.42
C GLY A 149 -25.98 8.04 36.64
N SER A 150 -25.98 6.87 37.29
CA SER A 150 -27.18 6.00 37.39
C SER A 150 -27.70 5.19 36.18
N LEU A 151 -27.65 3.87 36.40
CA LEU A 151 -28.64 2.80 36.11
C LEU A 151 -28.58 2.03 34.77
N SER A 152 -27.99 0.84 34.91
CA SER A 152 -28.47 -0.47 34.44
C SER A 152 -28.86 -0.66 32.97
N ALA A 153 -27.96 -1.32 32.24
CA ALA A 153 -28.32 -2.49 31.43
C ALA A 153 -27.11 -3.43 31.37
N SER A 154 -27.19 -4.51 32.14
CA SER A 154 -26.27 -5.64 32.10
C SER A 154 -26.55 -6.49 30.86
N THR A 155 -25.64 -6.48 29.91
CA THR A 155 -25.31 -7.65 29.08
C THR A 155 -23.80 -7.61 28.88
N GLY A 156 -23.12 -8.57 29.50
CA GLY A 156 -21.67 -8.57 29.69
C GLY A 156 -20.91 -8.58 28.38
N THR A 157 -20.16 -7.51 28.16
CA THR A 157 -18.98 -7.52 27.31
C THR A 157 -17.79 -7.56 28.26
N PRO A 158 -16.98 -8.63 28.31
CA PRO A 158 -15.72 -8.54 29.03
C PRO A 158 -14.84 -7.60 28.22
N SER A 159 -14.78 -6.33 28.63
CA SER A 159 -13.80 -5.34 28.18
C SER A 159 -12.44 -5.66 28.80
N GLY A 160 -12.05 -6.94 28.76
CA GLY A 160 -10.72 -7.39 29.11
C GLY A 160 -9.74 -7.09 27.98
N PRO A 161 -8.43 -7.08 28.26
CA PRO A 161 -7.42 -7.01 27.22
C PRO A 161 -7.68 -8.09 26.15
N LYS A 162 -7.42 -7.78 24.89
CA LYS A 162 -7.60 -8.70 23.75
C LYS A 162 -6.26 -8.92 23.04
N TRP A 163 -6.12 -10.03 22.31
CA TRP A 163 -4.93 -10.32 21.52
C TRP A 163 -5.28 -10.83 20.13
N THR A 164 -4.54 -10.38 19.13
CA THR A 164 -4.71 -10.77 17.74
C THR A 164 -3.95 -12.06 17.47
N CYS A 165 -4.63 -13.07 16.93
CA CYS A 165 -4.00 -14.33 16.55
C CYS A 165 -2.95 -14.11 15.45
N PRO A 166 -1.69 -14.55 15.62
CA PRO A 166 -0.67 -14.38 14.60
C PRO A 166 -0.86 -15.28 13.37
N PHE A 167 -1.76 -16.28 13.44
CA PHE A 167 -1.98 -17.25 12.36
C PHE A 167 -3.22 -16.94 11.51
N CYS A 168 -4.30 -16.45 12.11
CA CYS A 168 -5.59 -16.24 11.44
C CYS A 168 -6.22 -14.86 11.70
N THR A 169 -5.47 -13.95 12.33
CA THR A 169 -5.85 -12.55 12.63
C THR A 169 -7.08 -12.35 13.51
N PHE A 170 -7.70 -13.42 14.00
CA PHE A 170 -8.86 -13.33 14.89
C PHE A 170 -8.51 -12.65 16.23
N LEU A 171 -9.41 -11.80 16.71
CA LEU A 171 -9.24 -11.04 17.95
C LEU A 171 -9.82 -11.82 19.14
N ASN A 172 -8.94 -12.45 19.91
CA ASN A 172 -9.29 -13.31 21.05
C ASN A 172 -9.32 -12.51 22.37
N ASN A 173 -10.04 -13.02 23.37
CA ASN A 173 -9.98 -12.51 24.75
C ASN A 173 -8.62 -12.85 25.41
N ALA A 174 -8.09 -12.00 26.31
CA ALA A 174 -6.81 -12.26 26.98
C ALA A 174 -6.81 -13.50 27.90
N GLU A 175 -7.99 -13.95 28.33
CA GLU A 175 -8.14 -15.15 29.17
C GLU A 175 -7.87 -16.44 28.38
N VAL A 176 -8.05 -16.43 27.05
CA VAL A 176 -7.82 -17.62 26.22
C VAL A 176 -6.38 -17.66 25.71
N GLN A 177 -5.73 -18.81 25.89
CA GLN A 177 -4.34 -19.07 25.47
C GLN A 177 -4.23 -19.62 24.04
N ASN A 178 -5.32 -20.17 23.53
CA ASN A 178 -5.45 -20.69 22.18
C ASN A 178 -6.51 -19.88 21.44
N CYS A 179 -6.33 -19.73 20.12
CA CYS A 179 -7.27 -18.96 19.32
C CYS A 179 -8.60 -19.70 19.18
N GLU A 180 -9.72 -19.00 19.37
CA GLU A 180 -11.07 -19.58 19.27
C GLU A 180 -11.42 -20.02 17.83
N MET A 181 -10.84 -19.38 16.82
CA MET A 181 -11.12 -19.71 15.40
C MET A 181 -10.24 -20.84 14.86
N CYS A 182 -8.94 -20.86 15.18
CA CYS A 182 -8.00 -21.82 14.60
C CYS A 182 -7.38 -22.79 15.62
N SER A 183 -7.70 -22.66 16.91
CA SER A 183 -7.19 -23.48 18.02
C SER A 183 -5.66 -23.42 18.25
N LEU A 184 -4.92 -22.59 17.51
CA LEU A 184 -3.47 -22.44 17.64
C LEU A 184 -3.07 -21.56 18.84
N PRO A 185 -1.92 -21.82 19.48
CA PRO A 185 -1.48 -21.11 20.68
C PRO A 185 -1.15 -19.63 20.41
N ARG A 186 -1.24 -18.81 21.46
CA ARG A 186 -0.95 -17.37 21.42
C ARG A 186 0.49 -17.03 21.05
N THR A 187 1.43 -17.91 21.37
CA THR A 187 2.85 -17.74 21.04
C THR A 187 3.28 -18.81 20.04
N SER A 188 3.94 -18.40 18.97
CA SER A 188 4.68 -19.32 18.11
C SER A 188 5.97 -19.71 18.85
N ARG A 189 5.97 -20.82 19.59
CA ARG A 189 7.24 -21.39 20.03
C ARG A 189 7.98 -21.90 18.80
N ALA A 190 9.02 -21.17 18.40
CA ALA A 190 10.12 -21.74 17.64
C ALA A 190 10.84 -22.75 18.55
N HIS A 191 10.89 -24.00 18.12
CA HIS A 191 11.90 -24.95 18.56
C HIS A 191 13.02 -24.96 17.52
#